data_AF-A0A939FH97-F1
#
_entry.id   AF-A0A939FH97-F1
#
_cell.length_a   1.000
_cell.length_b   1.000
_cell.length_c   1.000
_cell.angle_alpha   90.00
_cell.angle_beta   90.00
_cell.angle_gamma   90.00
#
_symmetry.space_group_name_H-M   'P 1'
#
loop_
_entity.id
_entity.type
_entity.pdbx_description
1 polymer ?
#
loop_
_entity_poly.entity_id
_entity_poly.type
_entity_poly.pdbx_seq_one_letter_code
_entity_poly.pdbx_strand_id
1 'polypeptide(L)'
;DGVEDVLRRIADAGVILGLTSGAMEGAARTKLEPGKLGRYFLFGAYGSDSPDRGEVTRMAVAKAARLHGRDLGRDEVYVVGDTPRDIEAAHAANATA
;
A
#
# COMPACT_ATOMS: atom_id res chain seq x y z
N ASP A 1 -15.26 13.09 -0.82
CA ASP A 1 -14.63 13.98 0.18
C ASP A 1 -14.19 13.21 1.42
N GLY A 2 -13.07 13.59 2.05
CA GLY A 2 -12.57 12.99 3.31
C GLY A 2 -11.29 12.14 3.21
N VAL A 3 -10.89 11.68 2.03
CA VAL A 3 -9.68 10.84 1.88
C VAL A 3 -8.39 11.56 2.29
N GLU A 4 -8.27 12.84 1.94
CA GLU A 4 -7.08 13.63 2.24
C GLU A 4 -6.89 13.86 3.75
N ASP A 5 -7.98 14.11 4.48
CA ASP A 5 -7.95 14.26 5.94
C ASP A 5 -7.55 12.96 6.65
N VAL A 6 -8.04 11.82 6.16
CA VAL A 6 -7.67 10.50 6.68
C VAL A 6 -6.19 10.24 6.44
N LEU A 7 -5.70 10.42 5.20
CA LEU A 7 -4.29 10.22 4.86
C LEU A 7 -3.37 11.16 5.66
N ARG A 8 -3.78 12.42 5.86
CA ARG A 8 -3.06 13.37 6.70
C ARG A 8 -2.99 12.91 8.15
N ARG A 9 -4.10 12.48 8.75
CA ARG A 9 -4.11 11.95 10.13
C ARG A 9 -3.23 10.73 10.32
N ILE A 10 -3.21 9.83 9.34
CA ILE A 10 -2.35 8.64 9.38
C ILE A 10 -0.87 9.04 9.28
N ALA A 11 -0.53 9.97 8.39
CA ALA A 11 0.82 10.50 8.27
C ALA A 11 1.27 11.25 9.54
N ASP A 12 0.41 12.08 10.13
CA ASP A 12 0.67 12.82 11.38
C ASP A 12 0.88 11.86 12.58
N ALA A 13 0.30 10.66 12.53
CA ALA A 13 0.53 9.60 13.51
C ALA A 13 1.86 8.83 13.31
N GLY A 14 2.67 9.20 12.31
CA GLY A 14 3.97 8.58 12.03
C GLY A 14 3.87 7.24 11.31
N VAL A 15 2.73 6.90 10.72
CA VAL A 15 2.55 5.66 9.96
C VAL A 15 3.07 5.85 8.53
N ILE A 16 3.91 4.92 8.09
CA ILE A 16 4.40 4.87 6.71
C ILE A 16 3.29 4.32 5.81
N LEU A 17 2.98 5.05 4.74
CA LEU A 17 1.97 4.67 3.76
C LEU A 17 2.62 4.18 2.47
N GLY A 18 2.15 3.03 1.98
CA GLY A 18 2.48 2.47 0.68
C GLY A 18 1.23 2.24 -0.17
N LEU A 19 1.40 2.20 -1.49
CA LEU A 19 0.30 1.94 -2.43
C LEU A 19 0.45 0.58 -3.11
N THR A 20 -0.52 -0.30 -2.94
CA THR A 20 -0.66 -1.52 -3.74
C THR A 20 -1.76 -1.33 -4.79
N SER A 21 -1.47 -1.65 -6.05
CA SER A 21 -2.47 -1.53 -7.13
C SER A 21 -2.29 -2.63 -8.17
N GLY A 22 -3.39 -3.25 -8.60
CA GLY A 22 -3.37 -4.20 -9.73
C GLY A 22 -3.17 -3.53 -11.10
N ALA A 23 -3.23 -2.20 -11.18
CA ALA A 23 -2.90 -1.47 -12.41
C ALA A 23 -1.38 -1.29 -12.57
N MET A 24 -0.94 -1.01 -13.80
CA MET A 24 0.43 -0.54 -14.06
C MET A 24 0.74 0.72 -13.26
N GLU A 25 2.00 0.91 -12.86
CA GLU A 25 2.40 2.04 -12.01
C GLU A 25 1.95 3.39 -12.55
N GLY A 26 2.21 3.67 -13.84
CA GLY A 26 1.81 4.94 -14.46
C GLY A 26 0.30 5.20 -14.33
N ALA A 27 -0.53 4.20 -14.62
CA ALA A 27 -1.98 4.31 -14.50
C ALA A 27 -2.43 4.51 -13.04
N ALA A 28 -1.79 3.83 -12.08
CA ALA A 28 -2.07 4.01 -10.66
C ALA A 28 -1.71 5.43 -10.19
N ARG A 29 -0.56 5.97 -10.63
CA ARG A 29 -0.10 7.32 -10.30
C ARG A 29 -1.01 8.39 -10.92
N THR A 30 -1.37 8.26 -12.20
CA THR A 30 -2.28 9.20 -12.89
C THR A 30 -3.63 9.32 -12.16
N LYS A 31 -4.16 8.22 -11.59
CA LYS A 31 -5.40 8.28 -10.79
C LYS A 31 -5.29 9.15 -9.54
N LEU A 32 -4.09 9.32 -8.97
CA LEU A 32 -3.86 10.10 -7.76
C LEU A 32 -3.57 11.58 -8.05
N GLU A 33 -3.25 11.95 -9.29
CA GLU A 33 -2.86 13.31 -9.67
C GLU A 33 -3.95 14.35 -9.42
N PRO A 34 -5.25 14.13 -9.78
CA PRO A 34 -6.28 15.14 -9.59
C PRO A 34 -6.45 15.55 -8.12
N GLY A 35 -6.31 14.58 -7.20
CA GLY A 35 -6.36 14.82 -5.75
C GLY A 35 -4.98 15.11 -5.12
N LYS A 36 -3.91 15.15 -5.91
CA LYS A 36 -2.51 15.28 -5.46
C LYS A 36 -2.14 14.26 -4.37
N LEU A 37 -2.80 13.10 -4.33
CA LEU A 37 -2.71 12.15 -3.22
C LEU A 37 -1.42 11.34 -3.24
N GLY A 38 -0.71 11.31 -4.37
CA GLY A 38 0.53 10.55 -4.53
C GLY A 38 1.61 10.88 -3.49
N ARG A 39 1.61 12.11 -2.96
CA ARG A 39 2.57 12.59 -1.95
C ARG A 39 2.49 11.88 -0.60
N TYR A 40 1.38 11.22 -0.29
CA TYR A 40 1.23 10.48 0.98
C TYR A 40 1.89 9.10 0.93
N PHE A 41 2.07 8.52 -0.26
CA PHE A 41 2.57 7.15 -0.42
C PHE A 41 4.07 7.15 -0.73
N LEU A 42 4.87 6.76 0.27
CA LEU A 42 6.34 6.76 0.20
C LEU A 42 6.89 5.69 -0.75
N PHE A 43 6.13 4.62 -0.97
CA PHE A 43 6.46 3.57 -1.91
C PHE A 43 5.19 2.98 -2.53
N GLY A 44 5.34 2.14 -3.54
CA GLY A 44 4.24 1.33 -4.04
C GLY A 44 4.72 0.05 -4.71
N ALA A 45 3.77 -0.85 -4.97
CA ALA A 45 3.94 -2.04 -5.78
C ALA A 45 2.71 -2.18 -6.69
N TYR A 46 2.95 -2.60 -7.93
CA TYR A 46 2.00 -2.42 -9.01
C TYR A 46 1.79 -3.70 -9.81
N GLY A 47 0.69 -3.79 -10.55
CA GLY A 47 0.45 -4.92 -11.46
C GLY A 47 1.48 -5.02 -12.60
N SER A 48 2.28 -3.98 -12.82
CA SER A 48 3.45 -4.02 -13.70
C SER A 48 4.64 -4.78 -13.10
N ASP A 49 4.67 -4.97 -11.77
CA ASP A 49 5.68 -5.76 -11.08
C ASP A 49 5.34 -7.25 -11.09
N SER A 50 4.05 -7.61 -10.91
CA SER A 50 3.55 -8.98 -10.97
C SER A 50 2.02 -9.02 -11.22
N PRO A 51 1.50 -10.03 -11.95
CA PRO A 51 0.07 -10.28 -12.02
C PRO A 51 -0.53 -10.88 -10.74
N ASP A 52 0.29 -11.43 -9.84
CA ASP A 52 -0.14 -11.96 -8.55
C ASP A 52 -0.26 -10.83 -7.51
N ARG A 53 -1.49 -10.61 -7.03
CA ARG A 53 -1.81 -9.53 -6.08
C ARG A 53 -1.18 -9.75 -4.70
N GLY A 54 -1.04 -11.00 -4.27
CA GLY A 54 -0.31 -11.36 -3.06
C GLY A 54 1.18 -11.10 -3.21
N GLU A 55 1.76 -11.35 -4.39
CA GLU A 55 3.16 -11.00 -4.68
C GLU A 55 3.38 -9.50 -4.66
N VAL A 56 2.52 -8.72 -5.34
CA VAL A 56 2.53 -7.25 -5.29
C VAL A 56 2.47 -6.75 -3.83
N THR A 57 1.61 -7.34 -3.01
CA THR A 57 1.49 -6.95 -1.59
C THR A 57 2.74 -7.33 -0.80
N ARG A 58 3.31 -8.52 -0.98
CA ARG A 58 4.60 -8.93 -0.39
C ARG A 58 5.73 -7.98 -0.77
N MET A 59 5.78 -7.54 -2.03
CA MET A 59 6.78 -6.56 -2.50
C MET A 59 6.62 -5.21 -1.80
N ALA A 60 5.38 -4.75 -1.60
CA ALA A 60 5.10 -3.54 -0.83
C ALA A 60 5.56 -3.68 0.64
N VAL A 61 5.28 -4.81 1.29
CA VAL A 61 5.75 -5.09 2.66
C VAL A 61 7.28 -5.14 2.73
N ALA A 62 7.94 -5.76 1.76
CA ALA A 62 9.41 -5.79 1.70
C ALA A 62 10.02 -4.38 1.53
N LYS A 63 9.37 -3.49 0.77
CA LYS A 63 9.78 -2.07 0.67
C LYS A 63 9.59 -1.36 2.01
N ALA A 64 8.49 -1.60 2.72
CA ALA A 64 8.26 -1.07 4.06
C ALA A 64 9.32 -1.54 5.08
N ALA A 65 9.62 -2.84 5.11
CA ALA A 65 10.65 -3.42 5.98
C ALA A 65 12.03 -2.77 5.77
N ARG A 66 12.41 -2.52 4.52
CA ARG A 66 13.66 -1.79 4.19
C ARG A 66 13.67 -0.36 4.74
N LEU A 67 12.54 0.35 4.68
CA LEU A 67 12.42 1.70 5.25
C LEU A 67 12.50 1.70 6.79
N HIS A 68 12.00 0.64 7.43
CA HIS A 68 12.13 0.45 8.88
C HIS A 68 13.50 -0.12 9.31
N GLY A 69 14.30 -0.63 8.38
CA GLY A 69 15.58 -1.30 8.66
C GLY A 69 15.44 -2.67 9.34
N ARG A 70 14.24 -3.26 9.35
CA ARG A 70 13.95 -4.58 9.93
C ARG A 70 12.71 -5.20 9.30
N ASP A 71 12.55 -6.50 9.48
CA ASP A 71 11.31 -7.19 9.14
C ASP A 71 10.14 -6.68 10.00
N LEU A 72 8.94 -6.70 9.40
CA LEU A 72 7.69 -6.26 10.02
C LEU A 72 6.81 -7.47 10.36
N GLY A 73 6.26 -7.47 11.56
CA GLY A 73 5.27 -8.44 12.02
C GLY A 73 3.90 -8.22 11.38
N ARG A 74 3.04 -9.24 11.47
CA ARG A 74 1.68 -9.21 10.91
C ARG A 74 0.81 -8.10 11.50
N ASP A 75 0.99 -7.83 12.78
CA ASP A 75 0.30 -6.80 13.56
C ASP A 75 0.84 -5.38 13.34
N GLU A 76 1.94 -5.26 12.59
CA GLU A 76 2.56 -3.99 12.21
C GLU A 76 2.20 -3.54 10.79
N VAL A 77 1.58 -4.44 10.00
CA VAL A 77 1.21 -4.18 8.60
C VAL A 77 -0.29 -4.33 8.43
N TYR A 78 -0.93 -3.25 7.98
CA TYR A 78 -2.36 -3.20 7.67
C TYR A 78 -2.56 -2.95 6.18
N VAL A 79 -3.38 -3.79 5.54
CA VAL A 79 -3.74 -3.66 4.12
C VAL A 79 -5.21 -3.27 4.04
N VAL A 80 -5.47 -2.06 3.54
CA VAL A 80 -6.82 -1.52 3.43
C VAL A 80 -7.25 -1.53 1.97
N GLY A 81 -8.37 -2.20 1.67
CA GLY A 81 -9.01 -2.21 0.37
C GLY A 81 -10.48 -2.64 0.44
N ASP A 82 -11.20 -2.52 -0.65
CA ASP A 82 -12.66 -2.68 -0.72
C ASP A 82 -13.11 -4.03 -1.28
N THR A 83 -12.19 -4.86 -1.77
CA THR A 83 -12.52 -6.13 -2.42
C THR A 83 -12.06 -7.33 -1.58
N PRO A 84 -12.70 -8.51 -1.72
CA PRO A 84 -12.20 -9.74 -1.11
C PRO A 84 -10.76 -10.07 -1.50
N ARG A 85 -10.33 -9.65 -2.70
CA ARG A 85 -8.94 -9.82 -3.18
C ARG A 85 -7.93 -8.99 -2.41
N ASP A 86 -8.36 -7.93 -1.70
CA ASP A 86 -7.51 -7.18 -0.77
C ASP A 86 -7.23 -7.98 0.49
N ILE A 87 -8.27 -8.61 1.05
CA ILE A 87 -8.17 -9.48 2.23
C ILE A 87 -7.27 -10.69 1.91
N GLU A 88 -7.48 -11.34 0.77
CA GLU A 88 -6.66 -12.47 0.32
C GLU A 88 -5.19 -12.07 0.15
N ALA A 89 -4.93 -10.91 -0.48
CA ALA A 89 -3.57 -10.40 -0.69
C ALA A 89 -2.88 -10.02 0.63
N ALA A 90 -3.62 -9.45 1.58
CA ALA A 90 -3.13 -9.15 2.93
C ALA A 90 -2.67 -10.43 3.63
N HIS A 91 -3.51 -11.46 3.65
CA HIS A 91 -3.15 -12.75 4.25
C HIS A 91 -1.97 -13.43 3.55
N ALA A 92 -1.92 -13.38 2.21
CA ALA A 92 -0.80 -13.92 1.42
C ALA A 92 0.53 -13.18 1.66
N ALA A 93 0.48 -11.97 2.22
CA ALA A 93 1.62 -11.16 2.61
C ALA A 93 1.91 -11.18 4.12
N ASN A 94 1.24 -12.05 4.88
CA ASN A 94 1.31 -12.10 6.34
C ASN A 94 0.99 -10.73 7.00
N ALA A 95 0.00 -10.02 6.47
CA ALA A 95 -0.48 -8.74 6.98
C ALA A 95 -1.89 -8.89 7.61
N THR A 96 -2.30 -7.85 8.32
CA THR A 96 -3.67 -7.68 8.81
C THR A 96 -4.53 -7.01 7.74
N ALA A 97 -5.69 -7.59 7.46
CA ALA A 97 -6.71 -7.04 6.55
C ALA A 97 -7.71 -6.17 7.31
#